data_AF-A0A7W1FQ45-F1
#
_entry.id   AF-A0A7W1FQ45-F1
#
_cell.length_a   1.000
_cell.length_b   1.000
_cell.length_c   1.000
_cell.angle_alpha   90.00
_cell.angle_beta   90.00
_cell.angle_gamma   90.00
#
_symmetry.space_group_name_H-M   'P 1'
#
loop_
_entity.id
_entity.type
_entity.pdbx_description
1 polymer ?
#
loop_
_entity_poly.entity_id
_entity_poly.type
_entity_poly.pdbx_seq_one_letter_code
_entity_poly.pdbx_strand_id
1 'polypeptide(L)'
;ASSKTYDYLNELEPDLWREGETYPESSTKLDELYQNGEVWLDMSYNPQLAQRQINKGLFPESTRTYVFENGTLNNTHYVAIPSNAPNKAGAQVVANFLESPEAQIAKQDPGGWGDLTALDIEKLPKDAKEKLAEPQGAATLPTAVLQNNRLPEARSKWLLELEDGWQENVLKN
;
A
#
# COMPACT_ATOMS: atom_id res chain seq x y z
N ALA A 1 11.78 20.78 -0.36
CA ALA A 1 12.39 19.97 -1.47
C ALA A 1 13.12 20.87 -2.48
N SER A 2 13.94 20.32 -3.38
CA SER A 2 14.63 21.11 -4.43
C SER A 2 13.67 21.46 -5.57
N SER A 3 13.83 22.62 -6.21
CA SER A 3 13.02 23.00 -7.40
C SER A 3 13.03 21.92 -8.48
N LYS A 4 14.18 21.26 -8.66
CA LYS A 4 14.37 20.16 -9.61
C LYS A 4 13.40 18.99 -9.43
N THR A 5 12.92 18.76 -8.21
CA THR A 5 11.94 17.69 -7.96
C THR A 5 10.62 18.02 -8.62
N TYR A 6 10.14 19.26 -8.50
CA TYR A 6 8.87 19.68 -9.08
C TYR A 6 8.99 19.89 -10.59
N ASP A 7 10.12 20.41 -11.06
CA ASP A 7 10.40 20.50 -12.50
C ASP A 7 10.27 19.12 -13.16
N TYR A 8 10.87 18.09 -12.55
CA TYR A 8 10.77 16.72 -13.04
C TYR A 8 9.34 16.16 -12.99
N LEU A 9 8.55 16.48 -11.95
CA LEU A 9 7.15 16.02 -11.87
C LEU A 9 6.29 16.65 -12.97
N ASN A 10 6.51 17.94 -13.28
CA ASN A 10 5.83 18.62 -14.37
C ASN A 10 6.27 18.10 -15.75
N GLU A 11 7.53 17.67 -15.91
CA GLU A 11 8.01 17.01 -17.15
C GLU A 11 7.26 15.71 -17.46
N LEU A 12 6.62 15.07 -16.47
CA LEU A 12 5.86 13.83 -16.65
C LEU A 12 4.42 14.06 -17.12
N GLU A 13 3.86 15.27 -16.99
CA GLU A 13 2.45 15.57 -17.28
C GLU A 13 1.94 15.00 -18.62
N PRO A 14 2.67 15.13 -19.75
CA PRO A 14 2.20 14.59 -21.04
C PRO A 14 1.97 13.07 -21.05
N ASP A 15 2.62 12.33 -20.15
CA ASP A 15 2.51 10.88 -20.01
C ASP A 15 1.48 10.46 -18.94
N LEU A 16 0.92 11.41 -18.18
CA LEU A 16 -0.08 11.16 -17.15
C LEU A 16 -1.51 11.12 -17.72
N TRP A 17 -2.45 10.65 -16.91
CA TRP A 17 -3.86 10.63 -17.27
C TRP A 17 -4.33 12.03 -17.67
N ARG A 18 -4.91 12.15 -18.87
CA ARG A 18 -5.34 13.43 -19.46
C ARG A 18 -4.24 14.48 -19.52
N GLU A 19 -3.02 14.06 -19.87
CA GLU A 19 -1.88 14.97 -20.05
C GLU A 19 -1.61 15.84 -18.81
N GLY A 20 -1.93 15.33 -17.61
CA GLY A 20 -1.72 16.04 -16.35
C GLY A 20 -2.74 17.14 -16.03
N GLU A 21 -3.75 17.38 -16.89
CA GLU A 21 -4.81 18.37 -16.64
C GLU A 21 -5.60 18.09 -15.34
N THR A 22 -5.58 16.85 -14.88
CA THR A 22 -6.17 16.44 -13.61
C THR A 22 -5.52 15.17 -13.08
N TYR A 23 -5.71 14.90 -11.79
CA TYR A 23 -5.18 13.75 -11.09
C TYR A 23 -6.32 12.99 -10.40
N PRO A 24 -6.26 11.65 -10.29
CA PRO A 24 -7.24 10.91 -9.51
C PRO A 24 -7.24 11.40 -8.05
N GLU A 25 -8.40 11.76 -7.55
CA GLU A 25 -8.58 12.34 -6.21
C GLU A 25 -8.31 11.35 -5.05
N SER A 26 -8.22 10.06 -5.37
CA SER A 26 -7.93 8.99 -4.41
C SER A 26 -7.34 7.76 -5.11
N SER A 27 -6.72 6.87 -4.34
CA SER A 27 -6.30 5.56 -4.85
C SER A 27 -7.47 4.75 -5.40
N THR A 28 -8.64 4.78 -4.76
CA THR A 28 -9.83 4.11 -5.29
C THR A 28 -10.24 4.65 -6.67
N LYS A 29 -10.06 5.95 -6.91
CA LYS A 29 -10.30 6.51 -8.25
C LYS A 29 -9.25 6.03 -9.26
N LEU A 30 -7.98 5.92 -8.85
CA LEU A 30 -6.93 5.35 -9.70
C LEU A 30 -7.20 3.88 -10.04
N ASP A 31 -7.62 3.06 -9.06
CA ASP A 31 -8.08 1.68 -9.28
C ASP A 31 -9.19 1.62 -10.36
N GLU A 32 -10.17 2.53 -10.32
CA GLU A 32 -11.26 2.60 -11.31
C GLU A 32 -10.75 2.98 -12.71
N LEU A 33 -9.83 3.93 -12.80
CA LEU A 33 -9.21 4.31 -14.08
C LEU A 33 -8.44 3.13 -14.68
N TYR A 34 -7.71 2.37 -13.85
CA TYR A 34 -6.99 1.18 -14.28
C TYR A 34 -7.95 0.07 -14.75
N GLN A 35 -9.05 -0.16 -14.01
CA GLN A 35 -10.11 -1.10 -14.39
C GLN A 35 -10.70 -0.79 -15.76
N ASN A 36 -10.93 0.49 -16.05
CA ASN A 36 -11.48 0.95 -17.32
C ASN A 36 -10.44 0.98 -18.46
N GLY A 37 -9.17 0.70 -18.17
CA GLY A 37 -8.07 0.81 -19.13
C GLY A 37 -7.72 2.25 -19.51
N GLU A 38 -8.09 3.23 -18.68
CA GLU A 38 -7.77 4.65 -18.91
C GLU A 38 -6.33 4.99 -18.53
N VAL A 39 -5.69 4.16 -17.69
CA VAL A 39 -4.28 4.27 -17.30
C VAL A 39 -3.58 2.91 -17.37
N TRP A 40 -2.27 2.94 -17.62
CA TRP A 40 -1.44 1.73 -17.70
C TRP A 40 -0.88 1.26 -16.36
N LEU A 41 -0.89 2.14 -15.34
CA LEU A 41 -0.28 1.90 -14.04
C LEU A 41 -1.24 2.32 -12.92
N ASP A 42 -1.23 1.51 -11.86
CA ASP A 42 -1.88 1.78 -10.58
C ASP A 42 -0.81 1.70 -9.48
N MET A 43 -1.09 2.26 -8.30
CA MET A 43 -0.18 2.34 -7.18
C MET A 43 -0.89 1.98 -5.87
N SER A 44 -0.26 1.12 -5.07
CA SER A 44 -0.83 0.71 -3.79
C SER A 44 0.23 0.39 -2.75
N TYR A 45 -0.10 0.70 -1.49
CA TYR A 45 0.63 0.20 -0.33
C TYR A 45 0.26 -1.25 0.02
N ASN A 46 -0.84 -1.79 -0.52
CA ASN A 46 -1.25 -3.16 -0.25
C ASN A 46 -0.58 -4.11 -1.26
N PRO A 47 0.32 -5.02 -0.83
CA PRO A 47 1.06 -5.89 -1.74
C PRO A 47 0.21 -6.90 -2.52
N GLN A 48 -1.01 -7.16 -2.07
CA GLN A 48 -1.93 -8.10 -2.72
C GLN A 48 -3.02 -7.41 -3.53
N LEU A 49 -3.06 -6.06 -3.65
CA LEU A 49 -4.14 -5.35 -4.34
C LEU A 49 -4.42 -5.93 -5.72
N ALA A 50 -3.38 -6.02 -6.57
CA ALA A 50 -3.52 -6.49 -7.95
C ALA A 50 -4.13 -7.89 -8.02
N GLN A 51 -3.62 -8.84 -7.23
CA GLN A 51 -4.15 -10.20 -7.19
C GLN A 51 -5.60 -10.22 -6.68
N ARG A 52 -5.92 -9.38 -5.70
CA ARG A 52 -7.28 -9.23 -5.16
C ARG A 52 -8.26 -8.75 -6.22
N GLN A 53 -7.87 -7.75 -6.99
CA GLN A 53 -8.73 -7.18 -8.05
C GLN A 53 -8.86 -8.14 -9.24
N ILE A 54 -7.82 -8.92 -9.56
CA ILE A 54 -7.91 -10.03 -10.53
C ILE A 54 -8.93 -11.07 -10.05
N ASN A 55 -8.86 -11.50 -8.78
CA ASN A 55 -9.79 -12.50 -8.23
C ASN A 55 -11.26 -12.03 -8.27
N LYS A 56 -11.49 -10.71 -8.24
CA LYS A 56 -12.81 -10.08 -8.37
C LYS A 56 -13.25 -9.87 -9.83
N GLY A 57 -12.38 -10.15 -10.80
CA GLY A 57 -12.63 -9.87 -12.22
C GLY A 57 -12.65 -8.38 -12.56
N LEU A 58 -12.05 -7.53 -11.71
CA LEU A 58 -11.99 -6.08 -11.91
C LEU A 58 -10.74 -5.69 -12.69
N PHE A 59 -9.58 -6.27 -12.35
CA PHE A 59 -8.33 -6.02 -13.07
C PHE A 59 -8.11 -7.11 -14.14
N PRO A 60 -7.45 -6.79 -15.27
CA PRO A 60 -7.06 -7.79 -16.26
C PRO A 60 -6.18 -8.91 -15.65
N GLU A 61 -6.37 -10.16 -16.10
CA GLU A 61 -5.54 -11.30 -15.65
C GLU A 61 -4.04 -11.13 -15.97
N SER A 62 -3.71 -10.26 -16.92
CA SER A 62 -2.34 -9.91 -17.30
C SER A 62 -1.66 -8.91 -16.35
N THR A 63 -2.39 -8.30 -15.41
CA THR A 63 -1.81 -7.34 -14.45
C THR A 63 -0.72 -7.99 -13.60
N ARG A 64 0.41 -7.29 -13.42
CA ARG A 64 1.54 -7.73 -12.60
C ARG A 64 2.01 -6.59 -11.71
N THR A 65 2.45 -6.93 -10.51
CA THR A 65 3.05 -5.99 -9.55
C THR A 65 4.56 -5.96 -9.73
N TYR A 66 5.16 -4.78 -9.62
CA TYR A 66 6.61 -4.60 -9.59
C TYR A 66 7.00 -3.57 -8.52
N VAL A 67 8.27 -3.58 -8.16
CA VAL A 67 8.91 -2.59 -7.27
C VAL A 67 10.05 -1.91 -8.05
N PHE A 68 10.34 -0.66 -7.73
CA PHE A 68 11.47 0.05 -8.34
C PHE A 68 12.81 -0.55 -7.94
N GLU A 69 13.77 -0.55 -8.87
CA GLU A 69 15.13 -1.06 -8.66
C GLU A 69 15.86 -0.30 -7.55
N ASN A 70 15.68 1.03 -7.50
CA ASN A 70 16.28 1.90 -6.48
C ASN A 70 15.51 1.90 -5.14
N GLY A 71 14.49 1.05 -5.03
CA GLY A 71 13.66 0.88 -3.86
C GLY A 71 12.29 1.56 -3.97
N THR A 72 11.33 1.05 -3.20
CA THR A 72 9.92 1.46 -3.19
C THR A 72 9.50 1.79 -1.76
N LEU A 73 8.66 2.81 -1.60
CA LEU A 73 8.18 3.21 -0.28
C LEU A 73 7.46 2.06 0.42
N ASN A 74 7.77 1.88 1.69
CA ASN A 74 7.11 0.94 2.57
C ASN A 74 6.62 1.66 3.82
N ASN A 75 5.41 1.32 4.24
CA ASN A 75 4.79 1.81 5.45
C ASN A 75 4.46 0.62 6.38
N THR A 76 4.47 0.87 7.68
CA THR A 76 3.92 -0.01 8.71
C THR A 76 2.82 0.75 9.45
N HIS A 77 1.61 0.21 9.43
CA HIS A 77 0.48 0.70 10.24
C HIS A 77 0.48 0.08 11.62
N TYR A 78 -0.02 0.85 12.60
CA TYR A 78 -0.04 0.48 14.00
C TYR A 78 -1.43 0.63 14.59
N VAL A 79 -1.76 -0.23 15.55
CA VAL A 79 -2.91 -0.05 16.44
C VAL A 79 -2.44 0.72 17.67
N ALA A 80 -3.08 1.85 17.96
CA ALA A 80 -2.72 2.71 19.10
C ALA A 80 -3.92 2.93 20.03
N ILE A 81 -3.65 3.06 21.32
CA ILE A 81 -4.65 3.41 22.35
C ILE A 81 -4.35 4.84 22.83
N PRO A 82 -5.20 5.83 22.54
CA PRO A 82 -4.99 7.21 22.99
C PRO A 82 -4.86 7.32 24.51
N SER A 83 -4.02 8.23 24.99
CA SER A 83 -3.81 8.46 26.43
C SER A 83 -5.09 8.89 27.15
N ASN A 84 -6.02 9.55 26.46
CA ASN A 84 -7.33 9.97 26.95
C ASN A 84 -8.46 8.97 26.62
N ALA A 85 -8.15 7.76 26.14
CA ALA A 85 -9.17 6.76 25.84
C ALA A 85 -10.01 6.44 27.10
N PRO A 86 -11.35 6.48 27.00
CA PRO A 86 -12.24 6.26 28.14
C PRO A 86 -12.29 4.79 28.59
N ASN A 87 -11.96 3.85 27.70
CA ASN A 87 -11.94 2.41 27.99
C ASN A 87 -10.62 1.77 27.52
N LYS A 88 -9.54 2.01 28.28
CA LYS A 88 -8.20 1.46 27.94
C LYS A 88 -8.14 -0.06 28.04
N ALA A 89 -8.76 -0.64 29.07
CA ALA A 89 -8.76 -2.09 29.27
C ALA A 89 -9.47 -2.81 28.11
N GLY A 90 -10.64 -2.33 27.70
CA GLY A 90 -11.35 -2.87 26.53
C GLY A 90 -10.55 -2.71 25.24
N ALA A 91 -9.90 -1.56 25.05
CA ALA A 91 -9.05 -1.34 23.87
C ALA A 91 -7.83 -2.29 23.83
N GLN A 92 -7.24 -2.61 24.98
CA GLN A 92 -6.16 -3.60 25.07
C GLN A 92 -6.63 -5.02 24.72
N VAL A 93 -7.86 -5.40 25.10
CA VAL A 93 -8.45 -6.69 24.68
C VAL A 93 -8.58 -6.76 23.16
N VAL A 94 -9.04 -5.69 22.53
CA VAL A 94 -9.14 -5.62 21.06
C VAL A 94 -7.76 -5.67 20.41
N ALA A 95 -6.78 -4.91 20.91
CA ALA A 95 -5.42 -4.95 20.38
C ALA A 95 -4.82 -6.36 20.45
N ASN A 96 -4.96 -7.03 21.60
CA ASN A 96 -4.51 -8.41 21.78
C ASN A 96 -5.22 -9.39 20.83
N PHE A 97 -6.52 -9.20 20.58
CA PHE A 97 -7.24 -9.99 19.58
C PHE A 97 -6.72 -9.75 18.16
N LEU A 98 -6.45 -8.49 17.78
CA LEU A 98 -5.92 -8.18 16.46
C LEU A 98 -4.52 -8.79 16.22
N GLU A 99 -3.74 -9.03 17.29
CA GLU A 99 -2.46 -9.73 17.24
C GLU A 99 -2.59 -11.27 17.28
N SER A 100 -3.80 -11.83 17.37
CA SER A 100 -3.99 -13.28 17.36
C SER A 100 -3.70 -13.90 15.99
N PRO A 101 -3.25 -15.17 15.92
CA PRO A 101 -3.10 -15.89 14.65
C PRO A 101 -4.38 -15.87 13.82
N GLU A 102 -5.54 -16.05 14.44
CA GLU A 102 -6.83 -16.07 13.76
C GLU A 102 -7.14 -14.74 13.06
N ALA A 103 -6.92 -13.62 13.77
CA ALA A 103 -7.13 -12.29 13.20
C ALA A 103 -6.12 -11.99 12.07
N GLN A 104 -4.87 -12.43 12.21
CA GLN A 104 -3.84 -12.18 11.20
C GLN A 104 -4.02 -13.06 9.97
N ILE A 105 -4.53 -14.29 10.12
CA ILE A 105 -4.94 -15.13 8.97
C ILE A 105 -6.07 -14.45 8.21
N ALA A 106 -7.11 -13.95 8.91
CA ALA A 106 -8.20 -13.21 8.29
C ALA A 106 -7.73 -11.90 7.63
N LYS A 107 -6.72 -11.24 8.21
CA LYS A 107 -6.08 -10.05 7.64
C LYS A 107 -5.36 -10.37 6.32
N GLN A 108 -4.61 -11.47 6.27
CA GLN A 108 -3.82 -11.86 5.09
C GLN A 108 -4.67 -12.45 3.96
N ASP A 109 -5.90 -12.89 4.25
CA ASP A 109 -6.83 -13.41 3.25
C ASP A 109 -7.15 -12.36 2.16
N PRO A 110 -6.80 -12.61 0.88
CA PRO A 110 -7.15 -11.72 -0.22
C PRO A 110 -8.66 -11.64 -0.47
N GLY A 111 -9.49 -12.57 0.02
CA GLY A 111 -10.94 -12.43 0.01
C GLY A 111 -11.45 -11.25 0.86
N GLY A 112 -10.65 -10.78 1.82
CA GLY A 112 -10.96 -9.67 2.73
C GLY A 112 -9.95 -8.52 2.64
N TRP A 113 -9.19 -8.30 3.71
CA TRP A 113 -8.23 -7.20 3.79
C TRP A 113 -7.00 -7.47 2.90
N GLY A 114 -6.51 -8.70 2.83
CA GLY A 114 -5.38 -9.09 1.97
C GLY A 114 -4.07 -8.40 2.33
N ASP A 115 -3.84 -8.06 3.59
CA ASP A 115 -2.63 -7.37 4.03
C ASP A 115 -1.72 -8.28 4.85
N LEU A 116 -0.41 -8.07 4.80
CA LEU A 116 0.57 -9.01 5.37
C LEU A 116 0.44 -9.10 6.90
N THR A 117 0.68 -10.29 7.43
CA THR A 117 0.73 -10.51 8.88
C THR A 117 1.85 -9.71 9.56
N ALA A 118 1.58 -9.22 10.77
CA ALA A 118 2.59 -8.61 11.63
C ALA A 118 3.31 -9.64 12.53
N LEU A 119 2.88 -10.90 12.51
CA LEU A 119 3.43 -11.95 13.37
C LEU A 119 4.70 -12.54 12.79
N ASP A 120 5.62 -12.88 13.70
CA ASP A 120 6.76 -13.74 13.39
C ASP A 120 6.25 -15.16 13.15
N ILE A 121 6.12 -15.52 11.87
CA ILE A 121 5.60 -16.82 11.43
C ILE A 121 6.36 -17.96 12.11
N GLU A 122 7.67 -17.83 12.34
CA GLU A 122 8.47 -18.92 12.90
C GLU A 122 8.13 -19.27 14.35
N LYS A 123 7.44 -18.38 15.06
CA LYS A 123 7.02 -18.60 16.45
C LYS A 123 5.60 -19.13 16.58
N LEU A 124 4.88 -19.31 15.46
CA LEU A 124 3.48 -19.73 15.48
C LEU A 124 3.33 -21.26 15.56
N PRO A 125 2.18 -21.75 16.05
CA PRO A 125 1.77 -23.14 15.88
C PRO A 125 1.76 -23.56 14.41
N LYS A 126 1.95 -24.86 14.14
CA LYS A 126 2.11 -25.39 12.78
C LYS A 126 0.94 -25.03 11.84
N ASP A 127 -0.29 -25.12 12.32
CA ASP A 127 -1.48 -24.82 11.53
C ASP A 127 -1.56 -23.32 11.15
N ALA A 128 -1.19 -22.44 12.07
CA ALA A 128 -1.10 -21.01 11.80
C ALA A 128 0.05 -20.67 10.85
N LYS A 129 1.21 -21.32 11.00
CA LYS A 129 2.33 -21.20 10.05
C LYS A 129 1.93 -21.53 8.62
N GLU A 130 1.22 -22.64 8.43
CA GLU A 130 0.76 -23.07 7.10
C GLU A 130 -0.23 -22.08 6.49
N LYS A 131 -1.12 -21.50 7.29
CA LYS A 131 -2.13 -20.52 6.80
C LYS A 131 -1.56 -19.13 6.55
N LEU A 132 -0.51 -18.74 7.27
CA LEU A 132 0.20 -17.47 7.10
C LEU A 132 1.43 -17.59 6.20
N ALA A 133 1.58 -18.72 5.51
CA ALA A 133 2.62 -18.93 4.53
C ALA A 133 2.57 -17.84 3.44
N GLU A 134 3.64 -17.82 2.64
CA GLU A 134 3.88 -16.83 1.58
C GLU A 134 2.60 -16.52 0.77
N PRO A 135 2.23 -15.24 0.61
CA PRO A 135 1.10 -14.82 -0.21
C PRO A 135 1.19 -15.41 -1.62
N GLN A 136 0.05 -15.88 -2.12
CA GLN A 136 -0.05 -16.58 -3.41
C GLN A 136 -0.62 -15.67 -4.50
N GLY A 137 -0.39 -16.06 -5.76
CA GLY A 137 -0.96 -15.41 -6.94
C GLY A 137 0.08 -14.81 -7.87
N ALA A 138 -0.20 -14.88 -9.18
CA ALA A 138 0.74 -14.44 -10.22
C ALA A 138 1.01 -12.92 -10.21
N ALA A 139 0.13 -12.13 -9.58
CA ALA A 139 0.28 -10.69 -9.44
C ALA A 139 0.79 -10.27 -8.04
N THR A 140 1.14 -11.22 -7.18
CA THR A 140 1.69 -10.95 -5.84
C THR A 140 3.19 -11.18 -5.85
N LEU A 141 3.97 -10.21 -5.37
CA LEU A 141 5.42 -10.37 -5.22
C LEU A 141 5.76 -11.17 -3.96
N PRO A 142 6.84 -11.96 -3.97
CA PRO A 142 7.35 -12.58 -2.76
C PRO A 142 7.73 -11.54 -1.70
N THR A 143 7.43 -11.83 -0.44
CA THR A 143 7.72 -11.01 0.73
C THR A 143 9.20 -10.65 0.80
N ALA A 144 10.10 -11.59 0.47
CA ALA A 144 11.54 -11.30 0.41
C ALA A 144 11.89 -10.20 -0.60
N VAL A 145 11.23 -10.15 -1.76
CA VAL A 145 11.43 -9.08 -2.77
C VAL A 145 10.94 -7.75 -2.22
N LEU A 146 9.74 -7.73 -1.62
CA LEU A 146 9.19 -6.52 -0.99
C LEU A 146 10.10 -5.98 0.11
N GLN A 147 10.62 -6.86 0.97
CA GLN A 147 11.49 -6.47 2.10
C GLN A 147 12.87 -5.98 1.64
N ASN A 148 13.45 -6.59 0.60
CA ASN A 148 14.77 -6.20 0.09
C ASN A 148 14.74 -4.86 -0.67
N ASN A 149 13.59 -4.49 -1.25
CA ASN A 149 13.42 -3.27 -2.04
C ASN A 149 12.77 -2.12 -1.23
N ARG A 150 12.60 -2.24 0.08
CA ARG A 150 11.89 -1.21 0.86
C ARG A 150 12.72 0.04 1.11
N LEU A 151 12.07 1.20 0.97
CA LEU A 151 12.55 2.49 1.45
C LEU A 151 11.61 2.99 2.57
N PRO A 152 12.15 3.61 3.63
CA PRO A 152 11.31 4.24 4.64
C PRO A 152 10.60 5.46 4.06
N GLU A 153 9.45 5.81 4.65
CA GLU A 153 8.82 7.09 4.37
C GLU A 153 9.72 8.28 4.75
N ALA A 154 9.50 9.40 4.08
CA ALA A 154 10.21 10.64 4.37
C ALA A 154 9.95 11.11 5.81
N ARG A 155 10.96 11.74 6.43
CA ARG A 155 10.77 12.38 7.74
C ARG A 155 9.69 13.46 7.63
N SER A 156 8.86 13.62 8.66
CA SER A 156 7.67 14.50 8.62
C SER A 156 7.95 15.90 8.11
N LYS A 157 9.09 16.51 8.48
CA LYS A 157 9.46 17.83 7.95
C LYS A 157 9.59 17.86 6.42
N TRP A 158 10.23 16.84 5.85
CA TRP A 158 10.41 16.72 4.40
C TRP A 158 9.10 16.39 3.70
N LEU A 159 8.27 15.53 4.31
CA LEU A 159 6.95 15.20 3.79
C LEU A 159 6.08 16.46 3.66
N LEU A 160 6.00 17.27 4.72
CA LEU A 160 5.22 18.52 4.70
C LEU A 160 5.75 19.49 3.64
N GLU A 161 7.08 19.67 3.54
CA GLU A 161 7.67 20.49 2.48
C GLU A 161 7.38 19.95 1.07
N LEU A 162 7.30 18.63 0.90
CA LEU A 162 6.95 18.00 -0.38
C LEU A 162 5.48 18.23 -0.73
N GLU A 163 4.58 18.06 0.24
CA GLU A 163 3.13 18.28 0.09
C GLU A 163 2.81 19.74 -0.25
N ASP A 164 3.37 20.70 0.50
CA ASP A 164 3.20 22.12 0.23
C ASP A 164 3.71 22.47 -1.17
N GLY A 165 4.92 22.01 -1.52
CA GLY A 165 5.49 22.28 -2.84
C GLY A 165 4.76 21.58 -3.98
N TRP A 166 4.16 20.40 -3.77
CA TRP A 166 3.27 19.77 -4.75
C TRP A 166 2.05 20.65 -5.01
N GLN A 167 1.39 21.15 -3.96
CA GLN A 167 0.24 22.04 -4.11
C GLN A 167 0.59 23.36 -4.80
N GLU A 168 1.80 23.88 -4.57
CA GLU A 168 2.24 25.17 -5.13
C GLU A 168 2.77 25.06 -6.56
N ASN A 169 3.45 23.97 -6.91
CA ASN A 169 4.26 23.88 -8.14
C ASN A 169 3.78 22.81 -9.13
N VAL A 170 2.83 21.95 -8.75
CA VAL A 170 2.31 20.87 -9.62
C VAL A 170 0.79 20.92 -9.70
N LEU A 171 0.08 20.77 -8.58
CA LEU A 171 -1.38 20.60 -8.59
C LEU A 171 -2.18 21.80 -9.10
N LYS A 172 -1.65 23.02 -8.93
CA LYS A 172 -2.34 24.28 -9.30
C LYS A 172 -1.95 24.81 -10.68
N ASN A 173 -0.89 24.25 -11.27
CA ASN A 173 -0.45 24.62 -12.61
C ASN A 173 -1.34 23.94 -13.66
#